data_AF-A0A919AJN8-F1
#
_entry.id   AF-A0A919AJN8-F1
#
_cell.length_a   1.000
_cell.length_b   1.000
_cell.length_c   1.000
_cell.angle_alpha   90.00
_cell.angle_beta   90.00
_cell.angle_gamma   90.00
#
_symmetry.space_group_name_H-M   'P 1'
#
loop_
_entity.id
_entity.type
_entity.pdbx_description
1 polymer ?
#
loop_
_entity_poly.entity_id
_entity_poly.type
_entity_poly.pdbx_seq_one_letter_code
_entity_poly.pdbx_strand_id
1 'polypeptide(L)'
;MNRAFAVHDYKAFIYPRAYRDQHIAKMIFCSVILLALLASAGTYPANAATAKNRVAAPNLGHAPITQAPMLFTDASDEAPRATARSFVLSAGLYRGMSLMILDDLKVHPAITNYVSRHGMNRVQPIVVQHIKRAVAAHTFEWADMLADLLAEEFSTEELRSIRDQQTASPYFGAFVAKQSALQTRIRERGQSILQTATDEVLADVSASFSSVSNAQTSRSALSD
;
A
#
# COMPACT_ATOMS: atom_id res chain seq x y z
N MET A 1 -30.29 14.60 -26.09
CA MET A 1 -30.08 13.15 -25.87
C MET A 1 -28.80 12.96 -25.08
N ASN A 2 -28.90 12.85 -23.75
CA ASN A 2 -27.77 12.59 -22.85
C ASN A 2 -27.57 11.08 -22.72
N ARG A 3 -26.48 10.54 -23.26
CA ARG A 3 -26.05 9.18 -22.96
C ARG A 3 -25.12 9.21 -21.75
N ALA A 4 -25.65 8.75 -20.61
CA ALA A 4 -24.84 8.35 -19.46
C ALA A 4 -23.93 7.19 -19.90
N PHE A 5 -22.62 7.42 -19.93
CA PHE A 5 -21.64 6.35 -20.10
C PHE A 5 -21.52 5.61 -18.76
N ALA A 6 -21.91 4.33 -18.78
CA ALA A 6 -21.82 3.44 -17.63
C ALA A 6 -20.35 3.22 -17.24
N VAL A 7 -20.02 3.65 -16.03
CA VAL A 7 -18.73 3.47 -15.33
C VAL A 7 -18.73 2.07 -14.72
N HIS A 8 -18.63 1.02 -15.54
CA HIS A 8 -18.62 -0.37 -15.06
C HIS A 8 -17.66 -1.24 -15.88
N ASP A 9 -16.36 -0.95 -15.85
CA ASP A 9 -15.33 -2.01 -15.89
C ASP A 9 -13.92 -1.48 -15.57
N TYR A 10 -13.56 -1.44 -14.28
CA TYR A 10 -12.22 -1.02 -13.82
C TYR A 10 -11.42 -2.16 -13.18
N LYS A 11 -11.93 -3.39 -13.18
CA LYS A 11 -11.30 -4.54 -12.48
C LYS A 11 -10.12 -5.17 -13.24
N ALA A 12 -9.81 -4.74 -14.45
CA ALA A 12 -8.69 -5.27 -15.24
C ALA A 12 -7.36 -4.51 -15.02
N PHE A 13 -7.27 -3.68 -14.00
CA PHE A 13 -6.06 -2.94 -13.68
C PHE A 13 -5.10 -3.83 -12.87
N ILE A 14 -3.88 -3.99 -13.38
CA ILE A 14 -2.65 -4.45 -12.69
C ILE A 14 -2.41 -5.99 -12.68
N TYR A 15 -1.76 -6.51 -13.74
CA TYR A 15 -0.50 -7.31 -13.78
C TYR A 15 -0.41 -8.23 -15.02
N PRO A 16 0.73 -8.28 -15.75
CA PRO A 16 0.97 -9.29 -16.78
C PRO A 16 1.20 -10.69 -16.17
N ARG A 17 0.68 -11.72 -16.84
CA ARG A 17 0.51 -13.12 -16.38
C ARG A 17 1.79 -13.89 -16.03
N ALA A 18 2.99 -13.34 -16.30
CA ALA A 18 4.25 -14.08 -16.35
C ALA A 18 5.11 -14.04 -15.07
N TYR A 19 4.73 -13.29 -14.02
CA TYR A 19 5.53 -13.15 -12.79
C TYR A 19 5.02 -14.01 -11.62
N ARG A 20 4.25 -15.09 -11.91
CA ARG A 20 3.18 -15.57 -11.04
C ARG A 20 3.50 -16.68 -10.03
N ASP A 21 4.55 -17.49 -10.17
CA ASP A 21 4.42 -18.84 -9.60
C ASP A 21 5.31 -19.26 -8.41
N GLN A 22 6.25 -18.46 -7.89
CA GLN A 22 7.03 -18.93 -6.70
C GLN A 22 7.20 -17.94 -5.53
N HIS A 23 7.06 -16.63 -5.72
CA HIS A 23 7.08 -15.64 -4.62
C HIS A 23 5.70 -15.04 -4.30
N ILE A 24 4.69 -15.45 -5.05
CA ILE A 24 3.36 -14.84 -5.07
C ILE A 24 2.51 -15.27 -3.87
N ALA A 25 2.56 -16.53 -3.43
CA ALA A 25 1.72 -16.99 -2.32
C ALA A 25 2.02 -16.26 -0.98
N LYS A 26 3.28 -15.91 -0.72
CA LYS A 26 3.70 -15.21 0.52
C LYS A 26 3.51 -13.69 0.44
N MET A 27 3.72 -13.07 -0.72
CA MET A 27 3.47 -11.64 -0.91
C MET A 27 1.99 -11.31 -1.11
N ILE A 28 1.20 -12.19 -1.74
CA ILE A 28 -0.24 -12.03 -1.91
C ILE A 28 -0.93 -11.97 -0.56
N PHE A 29 -0.50 -12.71 0.46
CA PHE A 29 -1.29 -12.76 1.68
C PHE A 29 -1.30 -11.42 2.46
N CYS A 30 -0.14 -10.81 2.69
CA CYS A 30 -0.08 -9.47 3.29
C CYS A 30 -0.51 -8.36 2.32
N SER A 31 -0.12 -8.45 1.04
CA SER A 31 -0.49 -7.42 0.06
C SER A 31 -1.97 -7.46 -0.29
N VAL A 32 -2.63 -8.62 -0.41
CA VAL A 32 -4.06 -8.76 -0.77
C VAL A 32 -4.98 -8.50 0.41
N ILE A 33 -4.59 -8.81 1.65
CA ILE A 33 -5.36 -8.34 2.81
C ILE A 33 -5.32 -6.81 2.85
N LEU A 34 -4.14 -6.18 2.64
CA LEU A 34 -4.07 -4.73 2.55
C LEU A 34 -4.74 -4.15 1.28
N LEU A 35 -4.66 -4.83 0.12
CA LEU A 35 -5.28 -4.45 -1.16
C LEU A 35 -6.81 -4.51 -1.07
N ALA A 36 -7.34 -5.59 -0.49
CA ALA A 36 -8.77 -5.78 -0.28
C ALA A 36 -9.32 -4.78 0.74
N LEU A 37 -8.50 -4.33 1.68
CA LEU A 37 -8.88 -3.33 2.69
C LEU A 37 -8.69 -1.88 2.24
N LEU A 38 -7.80 -1.59 1.30
CA LEU A 38 -7.73 -0.28 0.64
C LEU A 38 -8.82 -0.14 -0.45
N ALA A 39 -9.20 -1.23 -1.12
CA ALA A 39 -10.24 -1.24 -2.14
C ALA A 39 -11.68 -1.33 -1.60
N SER A 40 -11.88 -1.64 -0.31
CA SER A 40 -13.21 -1.76 0.32
C SER A 40 -13.73 -0.50 1.01
N ALA A 41 -13.09 0.66 0.78
CA ALA A 41 -13.58 1.97 1.26
C ALA A 41 -14.88 2.46 0.58
N GLY A 42 -15.60 1.58 -0.11
CA GLY A 42 -16.89 1.87 -0.73
C GLY A 42 -17.90 0.76 -0.43
N THR A 43 -18.27 0.58 0.84
CA THR A 43 -19.62 0.24 1.36
C THR A 43 -19.50 -0.25 2.82
N TYR A 44 -20.01 0.53 3.77
CA TYR A 44 -20.33 0.07 5.14
C TYR A 44 -21.61 -0.79 5.10
N PRO A 45 -21.79 -1.77 6.01
CA PRO A 45 -22.39 -1.46 7.29
C PRO A 45 -21.74 -2.13 8.51
N ALA A 46 -22.20 -1.65 9.67
CA ALA A 46 -21.79 -1.91 11.03
C ALA A 46 -22.16 -3.29 11.61
N ASN A 47 -21.53 -3.54 12.77
CA ASN A 47 -21.96 -4.33 13.94
C ASN A 47 -21.32 -5.71 14.24
N ALA A 48 -20.80 -5.74 15.48
CA ALA A 48 -20.81 -6.79 16.50
C ALA A 48 -19.94 -8.04 16.29
N ALA A 49 -19.02 -8.32 17.22
CA ALA A 49 -19.38 -8.99 18.47
C ALA A 49 -18.16 -9.23 19.37
N THR A 50 -18.41 -9.08 20.66
CA THR A 50 -17.57 -9.41 21.82
C THR A 50 -17.34 -10.91 21.93
N ALA A 51 -16.12 -11.34 22.30
CA ALA A 51 -15.89 -12.66 22.88
C ALA A 51 -14.89 -12.57 24.05
N LYS A 52 -15.46 -12.54 25.26
CA LYS A 52 -14.81 -13.00 26.49
C LYS A 52 -14.63 -14.51 26.38
N ASN A 53 -13.44 -15.05 26.66
CA ASN A 53 -13.39 -16.23 27.52
C ASN A 53 -12.04 -16.40 28.23
N ARG A 54 -12.14 -16.66 29.53
CA ARG A 54 -11.08 -16.88 30.50
C ARG A 54 -11.25 -18.33 30.96
N VAL A 55 -10.21 -19.16 30.87
CA VAL A 55 -10.13 -20.39 31.65
C VAL A 55 -8.72 -20.51 32.22
N ALA A 56 -8.67 -20.82 33.51
CA ALA A 56 -7.48 -20.91 34.34
C ALA A 56 -7.15 -22.38 34.66
N ALA A 57 -5.86 -22.59 34.97
CA ALA A 57 -5.24 -23.67 35.80
C ALA A 57 -5.09 -25.07 35.15
N PRO A 58 -4.12 -25.92 35.60
CA PRO A 58 -3.37 -25.86 36.85
C PRO A 58 -1.83 -26.03 36.80
N ASN A 59 -1.25 -25.69 37.95
CA ASN A 59 0.13 -25.90 38.40
C ASN A 59 0.50 -27.40 38.42
N LEU A 60 1.66 -27.75 37.85
CA LEU A 60 2.35 -29.03 38.07
C LEU A 60 3.84 -28.77 38.26
N GLY A 61 4.28 -28.83 39.52
CA GLY A 61 5.67 -28.62 39.90
C GLY A 61 6.60 -29.71 39.38
N HIS A 62 7.76 -29.29 38.85
CA HIS A 62 8.91 -30.15 38.61
C HIS A 62 10.20 -29.35 38.89
N ALA A 63 10.96 -29.85 39.88
CA ALA A 63 12.40 -29.78 40.17
C ALA A 63 13.24 -28.51 39.89
N PRO A 64 14.22 -28.20 40.77
CA PRO A 64 15.17 -27.09 40.54
C PRO A 64 16.13 -27.46 39.41
N ILE A 65 15.95 -26.83 38.25
CA ILE A 65 16.95 -26.80 37.19
C ILE A 65 17.99 -25.76 37.62
N THR A 66 19.21 -26.22 37.88
CA THR A 66 20.40 -25.36 38.02
C THR A 66 20.61 -24.65 36.68
N GLN A 67 19.98 -23.49 36.52
CA GLN A 67 20.22 -22.60 35.40
C GLN A 67 21.56 -21.92 35.63
N ALA A 68 22.57 -22.37 34.88
CA ALA A 68 23.70 -21.51 34.58
C ALA A 68 23.16 -20.15 34.12
N PRO A 69 23.77 -19.01 34.49
CA PRO A 69 23.42 -17.73 33.90
C PRO A 69 23.74 -17.83 32.40
N MET A 70 22.75 -18.26 31.61
CA MET A 70 22.74 -17.98 30.20
C MET A 70 22.74 -16.46 30.14
N LEU A 71 23.87 -15.90 29.73
CA LEU A 71 23.89 -14.59 29.11
C LEU A 71 22.81 -14.63 28.04
N PHE A 72 21.62 -14.14 28.37
CA PHE A 72 20.72 -13.57 27.39
C PHE A 72 21.53 -12.44 26.80
N THR A 73 22.18 -12.74 25.68
CA THR A 73 22.74 -11.72 24.81
C THR A 73 21.55 -10.84 24.53
N ASP A 74 21.58 -9.61 25.06
CA ASP A 74 20.48 -8.66 25.00
C ASP A 74 19.84 -8.78 23.63
N ALA A 75 18.55 -9.12 23.63
CA ALA A 75 17.75 -9.14 22.43
C ALA A 75 17.96 -7.76 21.81
N SER A 76 18.79 -7.76 20.75
CA SER A 76 19.34 -6.59 20.09
C SER A 76 18.43 -5.40 20.24
N ASP A 77 18.97 -4.33 20.83
CA ASP A 77 18.40 -3.00 21.04
C ASP A 77 18.09 -2.33 19.67
N GLU A 78 17.38 -3.05 18.82
CA GLU A 78 16.94 -2.63 17.51
C GLU A 78 15.83 -1.63 17.75
N ALA A 79 16.15 -0.35 17.54
CA ALA A 79 15.24 0.76 17.73
C ALA A 79 13.86 0.42 17.12
N PRO A 80 12.74 0.66 17.82
CA PRO A 80 11.39 0.29 17.36
C PRO A 80 11.10 0.72 15.92
N ARG A 81 11.57 1.91 15.53
CA ARG A 81 11.47 2.44 14.17
C ARG A 81 12.20 1.57 13.12
N ALA A 82 13.38 1.03 13.43
CA ALA A 82 14.12 0.17 12.51
C ALA A 82 13.38 -1.15 12.25
N THR A 83 12.82 -1.76 13.30
CA THR A 83 11.98 -2.96 13.17
C THR A 83 10.72 -2.68 12.35
N ALA A 84 10.04 -1.56 12.62
CA ALA A 84 8.86 -1.14 11.86
C ALA A 84 9.17 -0.89 10.39
N ARG A 85 10.30 -0.26 10.09
CA ARG A 85 10.76 -0.05 8.70
C ARG A 85 11.05 -1.36 7.99
N SER A 86 11.72 -2.30 8.66
CA SER A 86 11.96 -3.66 8.14
C SER A 86 10.64 -4.37 7.85
N PHE A 87 9.64 -4.23 8.73
CA PHE A 87 8.29 -4.75 8.51
C PHE A 87 7.61 -4.10 7.29
N VAL A 88 7.62 -2.77 7.16
CA VAL A 88 7.04 -2.05 6.02
C VAL A 88 7.60 -2.54 4.68
N LEU A 89 8.93 -2.70 4.61
CA LEU A 89 9.61 -3.13 3.40
C LEU A 89 9.34 -4.60 3.07
N SER A 90 9.41 -5.49 4.06
CA SER A 90 9.19 -6.93 3.87
C SER A 90 7.74 -7.28 3.58
N ALA A 91 6.78 -6.60 4.21
CA ALA A 91 5.35 -6.76 3.95
C ALA A 91 4.89 -6.05 2.66
N GLY A 92 5.73 -5.20 2.07
CA GLY A 92 5.41 -4.48 0.84
C GLY A 92 4.38 -3.36 1.01
N LEU A 93 4.23 -2.81 2.23
CA LEU A 93 3.21 -1.79 2.54
C LEU A 93 3.41 -0.49 1.75
N TYR A 94 4.66 -0.20 1.37
CA TYR A 94 5.00 0.96 0.54
C TYR A 94 4.27 0.97 -0.82
N ARG A 95 3.86 -0.20 -1.32
CA ARG A 95 3.14 -0.32 -2.60
C ARG A 95 1.75 0.32 -2.57
N GLY A 96 1.17 0.51 -1.38
CA GLY A 96 -0.13 1.16 -1.21
C GLY A 96 -0.20 2.57 -1.79
N MET A 97 0.93 3.30 -1.80
CA MET A 97 1.03 4.64 -2.38
C MET A 97 0.59 4.67 -3.85
N SER A 98 1.02 3.69 -4.64
CA SER A 98 0.68 3.63 -6.08
C SER A 98 -0.82 3.52 -6.33
N LEU A 99 -1.55 2.84 -5.44
CA LEU A 99 -2.99 2.65 -5.55
C LEU A 99 -3.74 3.90 -5.13
N MET A 100 -3.27 4.60 -4.09
CA MET A 100 -3.85 5.86 -3.65
C MET A 100 -3.73 6.92 -4.75
N ILE A 101 -2.53 7.06 -5.34
CA ILE A 101 -2.31 7.97 -6.48
C ILE A 101 -3.22 7.59 -7.66
N LEU A 102 -3.34 6.29 -7.97
CA LEU A 102 -4.22 5.84 -9.05
C LEU A 102 -5.70 6.16 -8.75
N ASP A 103 -6.14 6.02 -7.50
CA ASP A 103 -7.51 6.31 -7.06
C ASP A 103 -7.85 7.80 -7.17
N ASP A 104 -6.89 8.67 -6.89
CA ASP A 104 -7.04 10.11 -7.07
C ASP A 104 -7.04 10.48 -8.57
N LEU A 105 -6.13 9.90 -9.35
CA LEU A 105 -5.98 10.24 -10.78
C LEU A 105 -7.13 9.74 -11.65
N LYS A 106 -7.79 8.61 -11.33
CA LYS A 106 -8.89 8.07 -12.15
C LYS A 106 -10.10 9.03 -12.25
N VAL A 107 -10.30 9.88 -11.25
CA VAL A 107 -11.38 10.88 -11.22
C VAL A 107 -10.88 12.30 -11.50
N HIS A 108 -9.57 12.48 -11.69
CA HIS A 108 -8.99 13.80 -11.88
C HIS A 108 -9.40 14.38 -13.26
N PRO A 109 -9.94 15.61 -13.33
CA PRO A 109 -10.47 16.19 -14.57
C PRO A 109 -9.48 16.21 -15.74
N ALA A 110 -8.19 16.44 -15.46
CA ALA A 110 -7.16 16.44 -16.49
C ALA A 110 -6.98 15.05 -17.13
N ILE A 111 -6.96 13.98 -16.32
CA ILE A 111 -6.83 12.61 -16.81
C ILE A 111 -8.08 12.21 -17.59
N THR A 112 -9.27 12.54 -17.07
CA THR A 112 -10.54 12.31 -17.78
C THR A 112 -10.56 12.99 -19.14
N ASN A 113 -10.04 14.22 -19.23
CA ASN A 113 -9.92 14.96 -20.49
C ASN A 113 -8.96 14.24 -21.47
N TYR A 114 -7.77 13.83 -21.01
CA TYR A 114 -6.84 13.06 -21.85
C TYR A 114 -7.45 11.75 -22.34
N VAL A 115 -8.16 11.02 -21.48
CA VAL A 115 -8.86 9.78 -21.87
C VAL A 115 -9.92 10.07 -22.92
N SER A 116 -10.70 11.15 -22.77
CA SER A 116 -11.70 11.55 -23.76
C SER A 116 -11.10 11.91 -25.12
N ARG A 117 -9.90 12.49 -25.16
CA ARG A 117 -9.24 12.92 -26.40
C ARG A 117 -8.44 11.83 -27.10
N HIS A 118 -7.74 10.99 -26.33
CA HIS A 118 -6.74 10.05 -26.85
C HIS A 118 -7.13 8.58 -26.68
N GLY A 119 -8.17 8.29 -25.89
CA GLY A 119 -8.61 6.94 -25.54
C GLY A 119 -7.80 6.33 -24.41
N MET A 120 -8.48 5.48 -23.60
CA MET A 120 -7.90 4.85 -22.41
C MET A 120 -6.62 4.05 -22.72
N ASN A 121 -6.61 3.28 -23.82
CA ASN A 121 -5.48 2.43 -24.21
C ASN A 121 -4.16 3.21 -24.42
N ARG A 122 -4.24 4.50 -24.76
CA ARG A 122 -3.07 5.37 -24.93
C ARG A 122 -2.68 6.07 -23.63
N VAL A 123 -3.67 6.52 -22.85
CA VAL A 123 -3.44 7.27 -21.61
C VAL A 123 -2.94 6.38 -20.48
N GLN A 124 -3.53 5.19 -20.33
CA GLN A 124 -3.21 4.27 -19.25
C GLN A 124 -1.71 3.95 -19.13
N PRO A 125 -0.98 3.50 -20.18
CA PRO A 125 0.43 3.16 -20.03
C PRO A 125 1.29 4.36 -19.63
N ILE A 126 0.96 5.57 -20.10
CA ILE A 126 1.65 6.82 -19.74
C ILE A 126 1.43 7.16 -18.27
N VAL A 127 0.18 7.13 -17.80
CA VAL A 127 -0.16 7.37 -16.39
C VAL A 127 0.54 6.34 -15.50
N VAL A 128 0.48 5.05 -15.83
CA VAL A 128 1.13 3.98 -15.05
C VAL A 128 2.65 4.14 -15.01
N GLN A 129 3.26 4.56 -16.11
CA GLN A 129 4.70 4.82 -16.16
C GLN A 129 5.09 5.96 -15.19
N HIS A 130 4.34 7.06 -15.21
CA HIS A 130 4.63 8.22 -14.36
C HIS A 130 4.32 7.96 -12.89
N ILE A 131 3.26 7.19 -12.57
CA ILE A 131 3.01 6.71 -11.19
C ILE A 131 4.21 5.91 -10.67
N LYS A 132 4.76 4.99 -11.47
CA LYS A 132 5.93 4.19 -11.05
C LYS A 132 7.14 5.07 -10.75
N ARG A 133 7.36 6.12 -11.54
CA ARG A 133 8.45 7.08 -11.33
C ARG A 133 8.26 7.87 -10.04
N ALA A 134 7.08 8.47 -9.85
CA ALA A 134 6.75 9.24 -8.66
C ALA A 134 6.85 8.36 -7.39
N VAL A 135 6.29 7.14 -7.42
CA VAL A 135 6.41 6.19 -6.32
C VAL A 135 7.86 5.89 -6.01
N ALA A 136 8.72 5.63 -7.02
CA ALA A 136 10.13 5.37 -6.79
C ALA A 136 10.86 6.56 -6.12
N ALA A 137 10.52 7.80 -6.49
CA ALA A 137 11.08 9.01 -5.90
C ALA A 137 10.69 9.19 -4.42
N HIS A 138 9.42 8.88 -4.09
CA HIS A 138 8.84 9.11 -2.76
C HIS A 138 8.79 7.85 -1.87
N THR A 139 9.32 6.70 -2.33
CA THR A 139 9.21 5.41 -1.62
C THR A 139 9.82 5.47 -0.22
N PHE A 140 10.98 6.12 -0.06
CA PHE A 140 11.68 6.16 1.23
C PHE A 140 10.93 7.01 2.24
N GLU A 141 10.50 8.21 1.85
CA GLU A 141 9.72 9.11 2.72
C GLU A 141 8.40 8.45 3.14
N TRP A 142 7.70 7.83 2.18
CA TRP A 142 6.48 7.08 2.45
C TRP A 142 6.71 5.90 3.39
N ALA A 143 7.76 5.11 3.16
CA ALA A 143 8.08 3.96 4.02
C ALA A 143 8.48 4.37 5.43
N ASP A 144 9.19 5.48 5.59
CA ASP A 144 9.58 6.02 6.88
C ASP A 144 8.37 6.55 7.66
N MET A 145 7.45 7.25 6.99
CA MET A 145 6.17 7.67 7.59
C MET A 145 5.34 6.48 8.07
N LEU A 146 5.25 5.41 7.25
CA LEU A 146 4.57 4.17 7.66
C LEU A 146 5.26 3.50 8.85
N ALA A 147 6.59 3.49 8.87
CA ALA A 147 7.36 2.91 9.97
C ALA A 147 7.10 3.67 11.28
N ASP A 148 7.03 4.99 11.23
CA ASP A 148 6.71 5.83 12.40
C ASP A 148 5.30 5.53 12.92
N LEU A 149 4.30 5.48 12.04
CA LEU A 149 2.93 5.13 12.44
C LEU A 149 2.82 3.74 13.07
N LEU A 150 3.55 2.76 12.55
CA LEU A 150 3.55 1.40 13.08
C LEU A 150 4.31 1.30 14.41
N ALA A 151 5.42 2.01 14.56
CA ALA A 151 6.18 2.04 15.81
C ALA A 151 5.42 2.75 16.95
N GLU A 152 4.48 3.64 16.63
CA GLU A 152 3.58 4.25 17.62
C GLU A 152 2.47 3.29 18.09
N GLU A 153 2.06 2.35 17.25
CA GLU A 153 0.90 1.48 17.49
C GLU A 153 1.25 0.07 17.94
N PHE A 154 2.47 -0.40 17.63
CA PHE A 154 2.92 -1.76 17.89
C PHE A 154 4.32 -1.76 18.47
N SER A 155 4.53 -2.67 19.40
CA SER A 155 5.86 -2.99 19.92
C SER A 155 6.72 -3.70 18.87
N THR A 156 8.03 -3.63 19.09
CA THR A 156 9.03 -4.37 18.32
C THR A 156 8.72 -5.87 18.24
N GLU A 157 8.25 -6.46 19.34
CA GLU A 157 7.91 -7.88 19.41
C GLU A 157 6.69 -8.22 18.53
N GLU A 158 5.63 -7.41 18.61
CA GLU A 158 4.42 -7.59 17.81
C GLU A 158 4.74 -7.55 16.31
N LEU A 159 5.44 -6.51 15.87
CA LEU A 159 5.80 -6.34 14.45
C LEU A 159 6.71 -7.48 13.96
N ARG A 160 7.67 -7.92 14.78
CA ARG A 160 8.54 -9.06 14.48
C ARG A 160 7.74 -10.36 14.38
N SER A 161 6.87 -10.63 15.34
CA SER A 161 6.02 -11.82 15.35
C SER A 161 5.08 -11.85 14.13
N ILE A 162 4.45 -10.73 13.79
CA ILE A 162 3.58 -10.63 12.60
C ILE A 162 4.39 -10.83 11.32
N ARG A 163 5.60 -10.24 11.23
CA ARG A 163 6.51 -10.44 10.09
C ARG A 163 6.83 -11.92 9.87
N ASP A 164 7.21 -12.60 10.95
CA ASP A 164 7.82 -13.93 10.88
C ASP A 164 6.75 -15.04 10.82
N GLN A 165 5.62 -14.86 11.51
CA GLN A 165 4.56 -15.87 11.66
C GLN A 165 3.28 -15.54 10.88
N GLN A 166 3.14 -14.33 10.35
CA GLN A 166 1.97 -13.88 9.57
C GLN A 166 0.66 -14.14 10.33
N THR A 167 -0.30 -14.85 9.74
CA THR A 167 -1.59 -15.18 10.38
C THR A 167 -1.48 -16.10 11.58
N ALA A 168 -0.37 -16.82 11.72
CA ALA A 168 -0.13 -17.66 12.90
C ALA A 168 0.36 -16.83 14.10
N SER A 169 0.69 -15.55 13.91
CA SER A 169 1.09 -14.67 15.01
C SER A 169 -0.07 -14.49 15.99
N PRO A 170 0.16 -14.60 17.31
CA PRO A 170 -0.84 -14.29 18.32
C PRO A 170 -1.29 -12.82 18.26
N TYR A 171 -0.47 -11.94 17.67
CA TYR A 171 -0.75 -10.51 17.55
C TYR A 171 -1.50 -10.14 16.26
N PHE A 172 -1.72 -11.09 15.34
CA PHE A 172 -2.36 -10.81 14.04
C PHE A 172 -3.79 -10.28 14.18
N GLY A 173 -4.57 -10.82 15.13
CA GLY A 173 -5.94 -10.34 15.38
C GLY A 173 -5.98 -8.87 15.84
N ALA A 174 -5.05 -8.48 16.72
CA ALA A 174 -4.92 -7.10 17.18
C ALA A 174 -4.46 -6.16 16.05
N PHE A 175 -3.55 -6.63 15.20
CA PHE A 175 -3.11 -5.90 14.01
C PHE A 175 -4.27 -5.59 13.05
N VAL A 176 -5.09 -6.58 12.73
CA VAL A 176 -6.29 -6.40 11.90
C VAL A 176 -7.28 -5.45 12.55
N ALA A 177 -7.49 -5.55 13.88
CA ALA A 177 -8.42 -4.68 14.59
C ALA A 177 -8.04 -3.19 14.54
N LYS A 178 -6.74 -2.87 14.48
CA LYS A 178 -6.22 -1.48 14.38
C LYS A 178 -6.19 -0.93 12.95
N GLN A 179 -6.49 -1.74 11.95
CA GLN A 179 -6.25 -1.40 10.55
C GLN A 179 -7.03 -0.17 10.07
N SER A 180 -8.30 -0.04 10.43
CA SER A 180 -9.13 1.10 10.01
C SER A 180 -8.59 2.42 10.57
N ALA A 181 -8.19 2.43 11.86
CA ALA A 181 -7.57 3.59 12.49
C ALA A 181 -6.24 3.96 11.82
N LEU A 182 -5.39 2.96 11.54
CA LEU A 182 -4.13 3.17 10.81
C LEU A 182 -4.36 3.73 9.42
N GLN A 183 -5.36 3.26 8.66
CA GLN A 183 -5.66 3.78 7.33
C GLN A 183 -6.01 5.27 7.36
N THR A 184 -6.83 5.71 8.33
CA THR A 184 -7.14 7.13 8.52
C THR A 184 -5.88 7.93 8.78
N ARG A 185 -5.03 7.47 9.72
CA ARG A 185 -3.78 8.15 10.07
C ARG A 185 -2.77 8.19 8.92
N ILE A 186 -2.70 7.13 8.11
CA ILE A 186 -1.86 7.07 6.91
C ILE A 186 -2.32 8.12 5.90
N ARG A 187 -3.63 8.28 5.67
CA ARG A 187 -4.12 9.35 4.79
C ARG A 187 -3.77 10.72 5.34
N GLU A 188 -4.03 10.96 6.61
CA GLU A 188 -3.79 12.27 7.24
C GLU A 188 -2.31 12.65 7.19
N ARG A 189 -1.40 11.77 7.64
CA ARG A 189 0.04 12.07 7.65
C ARG A 189 0.68 11.97 6.27
N GLY A 190 0.17 11.09 5.41
CA GLY A 190 0.68 10.87 4.07
C GLY A 190 0.16 11.85 3.03
N GLN A 191 -0.80 12.71 3.37
CA GLN A 191 -1.49 13.59 2.41
C GLN A 191 -0.51 14.47 1.62
N SER A 192 0.49 15.06 2.28
CA SER A 192 1.46 15.93 1.59
C SER A 192 2.33 15.17 0.59
N ILE A 193 2.75 13.96 0.94
CA ILE A 193 3.56 13.07 0.08
C ILE A 193 2.71 12.64 -1.12
N LEU A 194 1.46 12.23 -0.87
CA LEU A 194 0.52 11.83 -1.92
C LEU A 194 0.19 12.98 -2.87
N GLN A 195 -0.05 14.18 -2.34
CA GLN A 195 -0.35 15.36 -3.13
C GLN A 195 0.82 15.72 -4.03
N THR A 196 2.04 15.81 -3.47
CA THR A 196 3.27 16.09 -4.22
C THR A 196 3.48 15.06 -5.34
N ALA A 197 3.39 13.77 -5.02
CA ALA A 197 3.54 12.71 -6.01
C ALA A 197 2.46 12.75 -7.10
N THR A 198 1.22 13.09 -6.74
CA THR A 198 0.11 13.21 -7.69
C THR A 198 0.31 14.40 -8.63
N ASP A 199 0.75 15.54 -8.10
CA ASP A 199 1.04 16.74 -8.89
C ASP A 199 2.20 16.50 -9.88
N GLU A 200 3.25 15.79 -9.45
CA GLU A 200 4.34 15.35 -10.33
C GLU A 200 3.82 14.46 -11.47
N VAL A 201 2.97 13.48 -11.16
CA VAL A 201 2.37 12.60 -12.19
C VAL A 201 1.53 13.42 -13.17
N LEU A 202 0.71 14.36 -12.69
CA LEU A 202 -0.10 15.22 -13.55
C LEU A 202 0.74 16.10 -14.47
N ALA A 203 1.82 16.68 -13.94
CA ALA A 203 2.76 17.49 -14.72
C ALA A 203 3.43 16.65 -15.83
N ASP A 204 3.94 15.46 -15.48
CA ASP A 204 4.62 14.56 -16.43
C ASP A 204 3.66 14.01 -17.51
N VAL A 205 2.43 13.66 -17.13
CA VAL A 205 1.38 13.25 -18.08
C VAL A 205 1.05 14.40 -19.04
N SER A 206 0.91 15.62 -18.52
CA SER A 206 0.62 16.80 -19.33
C SER A 206 1.73 17.11 -20.35
N ALA A 207 2.99 17.03 -19.91
CA ALA A 207 4.15 17.19 -20.79
C ALA A 207 4.19 16.12 -21.90
N SER A 208 3.82 14.88 -21.56
CA SER A 208 3.77 13.77 -22.52
C SER A 208 2.75 14.01 -23.64
N PHE A 209 1.58 14.56 -23.34
CA PHE A 209 0.59 14.86 -24.39
C PHE A 209 0.87 16.15 -25.16
N SER A 210 1.49 17.14 -24.53
CA SER A 210 1.89 18.39 -25.20
C SER A 210 2.96 18.16 -26.27
N SER A 211 3.95 17.30 -25.98
CA SER A 211 5.01 16.96 -26.94
C SER A 211 4.49 16.22 -28.18
N VAL A 212 3.49 15.35 -28.03
CA VAL A 212 2.86 14.64 -29.15
C VAL A 212 2.13 15.60 -30.09
N SER A 213 1.39 16.58 -29.53
CA SER A 213 0.67 17.57 -30.34
C SER A 213 1.63 18.40 -31.20
N ASN A 214 2.76 18.84 -30.63
CA ASN A 214 3.74 19.65 -31.35
C ASN A 214 4.43 18.86 -32.48
N ALA A 215 4.74 17.58 -32.24
CA ALA A 215 5.37 16.72 -33.24
C ALA A 215 4.46 16.44 -34.46
N GLN A 216 3.13 16.42 -34.26
CA GLN A 216 2.17 16.26 -35.35
C GLN A 216 2.09 17.53 -36.21
N THR A 217 2.02 18.71 -35.59
CA THR A 217 1.98 20.00 -36.31
C THR A 217 3.23 20.21 -37.17
N SER A 218 4.42 19.88 -36.67
CA SER A 218 5.67 20.03 -37.43
C SER A 218 5.77 19.08 -38.62
N ARG A 219 5.15 17.89 -38.58
CA ARG A 219 5.14 16.96 -39.73
C ARG A 219 4.19 17.40 -40.84
N SER A 220 3.03 17.95 -40.48
CA SER A 220 2.09 18.50 -41.47
C SER A 220 2.69 19.68 -42.23
N ALA A 221 3.43 20.57 -41.55
CA ALA A 221 4.05 21.74 -42.18
C ALA A 221 5.24 21.42 -43.12
N LEU A 222 5.81 20.20 -43.08
CA LEU A 222 6.88 19.75 -43.98
C LEU A 222 6.37 18.96 -45.19
N SER A 223 5.08 18.66 -45.25
CA SER A 223 4.47 17.85 -46.32
C SER A 223 3.74 18.70 -47.38
N ASP A 224 3.69 20.02 -47.17
CA ASP A 224 3.18 21.04 -48.10
C ASP A 224 4.36 21.78 -48.76
#